data_AF-S3BX99-F1
#
_entry.id   AF-S3BX99-F1
#
_cell.length_a   1.000
_cell.length_b   1.000
_cell.length_c   1.000
_cell.angle_alpha   90.00
_cell.angle_beta   90.00
_cell.angle_gamma   90.00
#
_symmetry.space_group_name_H-M   'P 1'
#
loop_
_entity.id
_entity.type
_entity.pdbx_description
1 polymer ?
#
loop_
_entity_poly.entity_id
_entity_poly.type
_entity_poly.pdbx_seq_one_letter_code
_entity_poly.pdbx_strand_id
1 'polypeptide(L)'
;MHSALLLAVISQLAACDALASVTWRMPNVPEEGLSDITFPINIANAPHTSGYYFAEQFGFKNESHVGYTGLQPRADANNQTIIHGVFSSFITGSTSEDPNCSDGADGGNGVSCSFEFVGDYADTWNMVVNTTGGNTWTGTAVNTRTGVGKHIGSYTLPDSVGGISDSNFGFVEYYPWNSNPSLTCADIPFTQGTLFAPISKSTKNGTATGTVVGSITSCQDYITKVDTPASVEFTLE
;
A
#
# COMPACT_ATOMS: atom_id res chain seq x y z
N MET A 1 -35.87 14.23 26.34
CA MET A 1 -35.30 13.22 25.44
C MET A 1 -34.37 13.95 24.48
N HIS A 2 -33.09 14.05 24.80
CA HIS A 2 -32.11 14.71 23.94
C HIS A 2 -31.27 13.62 23.27
N SER A 3 -31.46 13.46 21.96
CA SER A 3 -30.61 12.63 21.12
C SER A 3 -29.20 13.19 21.13
N ALA A 4 -28.25 12.42 21.66
CA ALA A 4 -26.84 12.68 21.45
C ALA A 4 -26.45 12.14 20.08
N LEU A 5 -26.17 13.04 19.15
CA LEU A 5 -25.55 12.73 17.87
C LEU A 5 -24.10 12.30 18.18
N LEU A 6 -23.81 11.00 18.10
CA LEU A 6 -22.44 10.50 18.11
C LEU A 6 -21.79 10.96 16.78
N LEU A 7 -21.05 12.05 16.83
CA LEU A 7 -20.06 12.36 15.81
C LEU A 7 -18.95 11.31 15.95
N ALA A 8 -18.92 10.35 15.02
CA ALA A 8 -17.76 9.51 14.84
C ALA A 8 -16.57 10.42 14.54
N VAL A 9 -15.66 10.55 15.50
CA VAL A 9 -14.35 11.14 15.27
C VAL A 9 -13.64 10.12 14.39
N ILE A 10 -13.64 10.36 13.08
CA ILE A 10 -12.68 9.74 12.19
C ILE A 10 -11.33 10.17 12.76
N SER A 11 -10.61 9.24 13.37
CA SER A 11 -9.22 9.44 13.69
C SER A 11 -8.52 9.73 12.36
N GLN A 12 -8.33 11.01 12.08
CA GLN A 12 -7.34 11.49 11.14
C GLN A 12 -6.00 11.00 11.67
N LEU A 13 -5.66 9.75 11.36
CA LEU A 13 -4.26 9.38 11.18
C LEU A 13 -3.70 10.47 10.28
N ALA A 14 -2.63 11.11 10.78
CA ALA A 14 -2.04 12.33 10.26
C ALA A 14 -2.28 12.48 8.77
N ALA A 15 -2.73 13.66 8.33
CA ALA A 15 -2.72 14.02 6.91
C ALA A 15 -1.34 13.61 6.38
N CYS A 16 -1.31 12.47 5.69
CA CYS A 16 -0.17 12.01 4.95
C CYS A 16 0.08 13.17 3.99
N ASP A 17 1.28 13.74 3.99
CA ASP A 17 1.72 14.70 2.97
C ASP A 17 1.95 13.94 1.65
N ALA A 18 0.95 13.11 1.28
CA ALA A 18 0.87 12.40 0.05
C ALA A 18 0.93 13.45 -1.06
N LEU A 19 1.77 13.15 -2.04
CA LEU A 19 1.90 13.92 -3.27
C LEU A 19 0.69 13.61 -4.16
N ALA A 20 0.34 12.33 -4.20
CA ALA A 20 -0.83 11.84 -4.88
C ALA A 20 -1.49 10.71 -4.12
N SER A 21 -2.76 10.49 -4.39
CA SER A 21 -3.54 9.37 -3.88
C SER A 21 -4.27 8.65 -5.00
N VAL A 22 -4.58 7.38 -4.78
CA VAL A 22 -5.55 6.63 -5.57
C VAL A 22 -6.67 6.14 -4.68
N THR A 23 -7.86 5.97 -5.25
CA THR A 23 -8.94 5.19 -4.64
C THR A 23 -9.15 3.96 -5.50
N TRP A 24 -9.11 2.78 -4.88
CA TRP A 24 -9.43 1.53 -5.56
C TRP A 24 -10.75 0.95 -5.07
N ARG A 25 -11.40 0.16 -5.91
CA ARG A 25 -12.64 -0.57 -5.58
C ARG A 25 -12.66 -1.96 -6.19
N MET A 26 -13.12 -2.94 -5.45
CA MET A 26 -13.32 -4.32 -5.88
C MET A 26 -14.82 -4.64 -6.03
N PRO A 27 -15.26 -5.24 -7.15
CA PRO A 27 -16.65 -5.66 -7.31
C PRO A 27 -16.93 -6.98 -6.57
N ASN A 28 -18.21 -7.21 -6.23
CA ASN A 28 -18.72 -8.50 -5.76
C ASN A 28 -17.99 -9.08 -4.52
N VAL A 29 -17.59 -8.24 -3.59
CA VAL A 29 -16.93 -8.68 -2.34
C VAL A 29 -17.91 -9.49 -1.46
N PRO A 30 -17.48 -10.64 -0.91
CA PRO A 30 -18.24 -11.39 0.09
C PRO A 30 -18.59 -10.58 1.34
N GLU A 31 -19.58 -11.03 2.11
CA GLU A 31 -19.98 -10.30 3.33
C GLU A 31 -18.86 -10.31 4.38
N GLU A 32 -18.19 -11.46 4.48
CA GLU A 32 -17.01 -11.72 5.28
C GLU A 32 -15.75 -10.98 4.79
N GLY A 33 -15.76 -10.40 3.59
CA GLY A 33 -14.61 -9.76 2.94
C GLY A 33 -13.80 -10.69 2.04
N LEU A 34 -12.82 -10.12 1.33
CA LEU A 34 -11.90 -10.87 0.48
C LEU A 34 -10.84 -11.60 1.32
N SER A 35 -10.42 -12.79 0.91
CA SER A 35 -9.28 -13.51 1.51
C SER A 35 -7.96 -13.22 0.82
N ASP A 36 -8.00 -12.50 -0.30
CA ASP A 36 -6.82 -12.06 -1.06
C ASP A 36 -7.08 -10.76 -1.79
N ILE A 37 -6.02 -9.98 -1.98
CA ILE A 37 -5.97 -8.87 -2.93
C ILE A 37 -4.54 -8.74 -3.45
N THR A 38 -4.41 -8.40 -4.72
CA THR A 38 -3.13 -8.17 -5.39
C THR A 38 -3.11 -6.77 -5.96
N PHE A 39 -2.09 -6.00 -5.62
CA PHE A 39 -1.85 -4.66 -6.14
C PHE A 39 -0.62 -4.66 -7.04
N PRO A 40 -0.77 -4.59 -8.37
CA PRO A 40 0.37 -4.37 -9.25
C PRO A 40 0.89 -2.94 -9.07
N ILE A 41 2.21 -2.79 -8.94
CA ILE A 41 2.91 -1.51 -8.81
C ILE A 41 4.14 -1.51 -9.74
N ASN A 42 4.38 -0.39 -10.42
CA ASN A 42 5.58 -0.17 -11.22
C ASN A 42 6.26 1.14 -10.81
N ILE A 43 7.60 1.13 -10.69
CA ILE A 43 8.42 2.26 -10.24
C ILE A 43 9.58 2.54 -11.20
N ALA A 44 9.42 2.24 -12.50
CA ALA A 44 10.50 2.23 -13.51
C ALA A 44 11.37 3.49 -13.54
N ASN A 45 10.78 4.63 -13.24
CA ASN A 45 11.42 5.93 -13.34
C ASN A 45 11.53 6.62 -11.96
N ALA A 46 11.47 5.84 -10.87
CA ALA A 46 11.75 6.33 -9.53
C ALA A 46 13.27 6.45 -9.30
N PRO A 47 13.73 7.39 -8.46
CA PRO A 47 15.15 7.56 -8.21
C PRO A 47 15.70 6.37 -7.42
N HIS A 48 16.96 6.01 -7.68
CA HIS A 48 17.69 4.98 -6.93
C HIS A 48 18.21 5.57 -5.61
N THR A 49 17.28 6.08 -4.81
CA THR A 49 17.52 6.70 -3.51
C THR A 49 16.32 6.45 -2.61
N SER A 50 16.57 6.43 -1.31
CA SER A 50 15.51 6.44 -0.31
C SER A 50 14.67 7.72 -0.40
N GLY A 51 13.37 7.63 -0.15
CA GLY A 51 12.52 8.81 0.06
C GLY A 51 11.09 8.66 -0.43
N TYR A 52 10.85 7.86 -1.46
CA TYR A 52 9.51 7.60 -1.97
C TYR A 52 8.89 6.34 -1.38
N TYR A 53 7.57 6.38 -1.25
CA TYR A 53 6.77 5.20 -1.01
C TYR A 53 5.57 5.19 -1.95
N PHE A 54 5.44 4.10 -2.72
CA PHE A 54 4.30 3.79 -3.58
C PHE A 54 3.49 2.71 -2.89
N ALA A 55 2.37 3.10 -2.30
CA ALA A 55 1.66 2.29 -1.32
C ALA A 55 0.18 2.11 -1.67
N GLU A 56 -0.34 0.95 -1.30
CA GLU A 56 -1.76 0.62 -1.35
C GLU A 56 -2.22 0.23 0.05
N GLN A 57 -3.18 0.98 0.60
CA GLN A 57 -3.85 0.61 1.83
C GLN A 57 -4.97 -0.37 1.54
N PHE A 58 -5.30 -1.20 2.52
CA PHE A 58 -6.46 -2.07 2.50
C PHE A 58 -7.10 -2.12 3.88
N GLY A 59 -8.42 -2.03 3.90
CA GLY A 59 -9.21 -2.10 5.11
C GLY A 59 -9.75 -3.52 5.31
N PHE A 60 -10.19 -3.82 6.52
CA PHE A 60 -10.80 -5.11 6.85
C PHE A 60 -12.25 -4.94 7.28
N LYS A 61 -13.05 -6.00 7.17
CA LYS A 61 -14.39 -6.04 7.76
C LYS A 61 -14.28 -6.03 9.28
N ASN A 62 -15.22 -5.35 9.96
CA ASN A 62 -15.28 -5.20 11.41
C ASN A 62 -14.08 -4.51 12.06
N GLU A 63 -13.34 -3.71 11.29
CA GLU A 63 -12.17 -2.97 11.77
C GLU A 63 -12.13 -1.59 11.10
N SER A 64 -11.68 -0.57 11.84
CA SER A 64 -11.55 0.80 11.34
C SER A 64 -10.13 1.14 10.89
N HIS A 65 -9.13 0.42 11.41
CA HIS A 65 -7.74 0.56 11.01
C HIS A 65 -7.45 -0.27 9.76
N VAL A 66 -6.31 0.02 9.14
CA VAL A 66 -5.94 -0.50 7.83
C VAL A 66 -4.65 -1.33 7.92
N GLY A 67 -4.36 -2.08 6.87
CA GLY A 67 -2.99 -2.41 6.52
C GLY A 67 -2.55 -1.63 5.29
N TYR A 68 -1.25 -1.66 5.00
CA TYR A 68 -0.75 -1.24 3.69
C TYR A 68 0.30 -2.22 3.16
N THR A 69 0.55 -2.14 1.86
CA THR A 69 1.69 -2.76 1.21
C THR A 69 2.20 -1.87 0.10
N GLY A 70 3.46 -2.00 -0.27
CA GLY A 70 4.00 -1.26 -1.39
C GLY A 70 5.49 -1.39 -1.57
N LEU A 71 6.04 -0.50 -2.39
CA LEU A 71 7.45 -0.47 -2.77
C LEU A 71 8.08 0.87 -2.44
N GLN A 72 9.29 0.82 -1.90
CA GLN A 72 10.15 1.97 -1.68
C GLN A 72 11.44 1.78 -2.50
N PRO A 73 11.80 2.76 -3.35
CA PRO A 73 13.10 2.78 -3.99
C PRO A 73 14.24 2.86 -2.94
N ARG A 74 15.36 2.20 -3.22
CA ARG A 74 16.60 2.29 -2.43
C ARG A 74 17.79 2.65 -3.31
N ALA A 75 18.89 3.01 -2.65
CA ALA A 75 20.17 3.12 -3.32
C ALA A 75 20.65 1.75 -3.80
N ASP A 76 21.31 1.71 -4.95
CA ASP A 76 21.96 0.51 -5.43
C ASP A 76 22.98 -0.01 -4.39
N ALA A 77 23.05 -1.32 -4.25
CA ALA A 77 24.02 -1.99 -3.38
C ALA A 77 24.73 -3.09 -4.15
N ASN A 78 26.05 -3.18 -4.03
CA ASN A 78 26.86 -4.20 -4.71
C ASN A 78 26.63 -4.26 -6.25
N ASN A 79 26.44 -3.10 -6.89
CA ASN A 79 26.08 -2.96 -8.32
C ASN A 79 24.75 -3.62 -8.70
N GLN A 80 23.82 -3.72 -7.75
CA GLN A 80 22.47 -4.26 -7.97
C GLN A 80 21.44 -3.25 -7.52
N THR A 81 20.34 -3.18 -8.26
CA THR A 81 19.16 -2.39 -7.90
C THR A 81 18.40 -3.06 -6.77
N ILE A 82 18.13 -2.28 -5.72
CA ILE A 82 17.50 -2.74 -4.50
C ILE A 82 16.11 -2.13 -4.39
N ILE A 83 15.13 -2.97 -4.13
CA ILE A 83 13.76 -2.58 -3.83
C ILE A 83 13.49 -2.93 -2.36
N HIS A 84 12.87 -2.00 -1.64
CA HIS A 84 12.39 -2.24 -0.28
C HIS A 84 10.88 -2.46 -0.31
N GLY A 85 10.45 -3.71 -0.09
CA GLY A 85 9.04 -4.07 0.01
C GLY A 85 8.52 -3.87 1.42
N VAL A 86 7.31 -3.34 1.54
CA VAL A 86 6.66 -3.04 2.82
C VAL A 86 5.32 -3.77 2.91
N PHE A 87 5.01 -4.27 4.11
CA PHE A 87 3.71 -4.86 4.45
C PHE A 87 3.43 -4.65 5.94
N SER A 88 2.41 -3.88 6.27
CA SER A 88 2.12 -3.49 7.67
C SER A 88 0.64 -3.56 7.99
N SER A 89 0.34 -3.77 9.27
CA SER A 89 -0.97 -3.66 9.89
C SER A 89 -0.94 -2.58 10.96
N PHE A 90 -1.92 -1.68 10.96
CA PHE A 90 -2.13 -0.68 12.02
C PHE A 90 -3.15 -1.15 13.07
N ILE A 91 -3.58 -2.41 12.97
CA ILE A 91 -4.64 -2.96 13.80
C ILE A 91 -4.06 -3.36 15.16
N THR A 92 -4.67 -2.83 16.23
CA THR A 92 -4.26 -3.12 17.60
C THR A 92 -4.45 -4.61 17.90
N GLY A 93 -3.46 -5.24 18.52
CA GLY A 93 -3.47 -6.68 18.81
C GLY A 93 -2.99 -7.54 17.64
N SER A 94 -2.54 -6.94 16.54
CA SER A 94 -1.75 -7.68 15.54
C SER A 94 -0.47 -8.22 16.17
N THR A 95 -0.08 -9.43 15.79
CA THR A 95 1.15 -10.09 16.27
C THR A 95 1.91 -10.72 15.11
N SER A 96 3.20 -10.97 15.28
CA SER A 96 3.99 -11.70 14.28
C SER A 96 5.14 -12.48 14.94
N GLU A 97 5.49 -13.61 14.34
CA GLU A 97 6.70 -14.38 14.64
C GLU A 97 7.69 -14.34 13.45
N ASP A 98 7.36 -13.58 12.41
CA ASP A 98 8.12 -13.50 11.19
C ASP A 98 9.37 -12.62 11.39
N PRO A 99 10.58 -13.09 11.02
CA PRO A 99 11.81 -12.34 11.27
C PRO A 99 11.91 -11.03 10.50
N ASN A 100 11.09 -10.83 9.46
CA ASN A 100 11.03 -9.57 8.71
C ASN A 100 10.13 -8.52 9.38
N CYS A 101 9.45 -8.89 10.47
CA CYS A 101 8.45 -8.07 11.13
C CYS A 101 8.89 -7.60 12.51
N SER A 102 8.35 -6.48 12.94
CA SER A 102 8.53 -5.92 14.28
C SER A 102 7.23 -5.34 14.82
N ASP A 103 7.13 -5.25 16.15
CA ASP A 103 6.00 -4.63 16.82
C ASP A 103 5.88 -3.13 16.46
N GLY A 104 4.64 -2.71 16.24
CA GLY A 104 4.25 -1.35 15.89
C GLY A 104 4.31 -1.05 14.39
N ALA A 105 3.45 -0.12 13.96
CA ALA A 105 3.43 0.42 12.60
C ALA A 105 3.55 1.95 12.66
N ASP A 106 4.59 2.49 12.03
CA ASP A 106 4.95 3.91 12.03
C ASP A 106 4.98 4.55 13.43
N GLY A 107 5.49 3.78 14.41
CA GLY A 107 5.57 4.18 15.82
C GLY A 107 4.25 4.06 16.59
N GLY A 108 3.17 3.65 15.93
CA GLY A 108 1.86 3.35 16.52
C GLY A 108 1.65 1.86 16.79
N ASN A 109 0.40 1.49 17.02
CA ASN A 109 -0.01 0.09 17.23
C ASN A 109 0.13 -0.74 15.95
N GLY A 110 0.22 -2.06 16.12
CA GLY A 110 0.17 -3.02 15.01
C GLY A 110 1.49 -3.73 14.77
N VAL A 111 1.77 -4.08 13.53
CA VAL A 111 2.98 -4.80 13.09
C VAL A 111 3.46 -4.21 11.77
N SER A 112 4.75 -3.96 11.66
CA SER A 112 5.39 -3.58 10.40
C SER A 112 6.36 -4.64 9.94
N CYS A 113 6.26 -5.04 8.67
CA CYS A 113 7.18 -5.95 8.02
C CYS A 113 7.84 -5.28 6.83
N SER A 114 9.12 -5.60 6.62
CA SER A 114 9.83 -5.13 5.44
C SER A 114 10.89 -6.12 4.98
N PHE A 115 11.16 -6.11 3.68
CA PHE A 115 12.21 -6.94 3.10
C PHE A 115 12.86 -6.22 1.92
N GLU A 116 14.19 -6.14 1.94
CA GLU A 116 14.97 -5.63 0.81
C GLU A 116 15.41 -6.76 -0.10
N PHE A 117 15.20 -6.58 -1.40
CA PHE A 117 15.54 -7.58 -2.39
C PHE A 117 16.09 -6.95 -3.67
N VAL A 118 16.91 -7.72 -4.38
CA VAL A 118 17.36 -7.36 -5.72
C VAL A 118 16.20 -7.49 -6.69
N GLY A 119 15.95 -6.43 -7.46
CA GLY A 119 14.89 -6.37 -8.45
C GLY A 119 15.12 -5.25 -9.46
N ASP A 120 14.42 -5.31 -10.59
CA ASP A 120 14.45 -4.27 -11.61
C ASP A 120 13.26 -3.33 -11.41
N TYR A 121 13.50 -2.02 -11.44
CA TYR A 121 12.44 -1.02 -11.33
C TYR A 121 11.55 -1.01 -12.57
N ALA A 122 12.06 -1.40 -13.73
CA ALA A 122 11.30 -1.49 -14.97
C ALA A 122 10.22 -2.58 -14.92
N ASP A 123 10.39 -3.59 -14.05
CA ASP A 123 9.42 -4.65 -13.87
C ASP A 123 8.24 -4.18 -13.02
N THR A 124 7.03 -4.61 -13.40
CA THR A 124 5.87 -4.52 -12.51
C THR A 124 5.94 -5.62 -11.46
N TRP A 125 5.67 -5.26 -10.21
CA TRP A 125 5.61 -6.18 -9.08
C TRP A 125 4.18 -6.23 -8.55
N ASN A 126 3.65 -7.45 -8.44
CA ASN A 126 2.39 -7.72 -7.78
C ASN A 126 2.62 -7.80 -6.27
N MET A 127 2.08 -6.83 -5.53
CA MET A 127 1.99 -6.89 -4.07
C MET A 127 0.82 -7.78 -3.70
N VAL A 128 1.09 -9.04 -3.42
CA VAL A 128 0.09 -10.06 -3.08
C VAL A 128 -0.11 -10.06 -1.57
N VAL A 129 -1.35 -9.81 -1.14
CA VAL A 129 -1.81 -9.88 0.24
C VAL A 129 -2.84 -10.99 0.32
N ASN A 130 -2.60 -12.03 1.12
CA ASN A 130 -3.56 -13.12 1.25
C ASN A 130 -3.53 -13.80 2.62
N THR A 131 -4.65 -14.45 2.96
CA THR A 131 -4.76 -15.46 4.01
C THR A 131 -5.11 -16.81 3.37
N THR A 132 -4.61 -17.91 3.93
CA THR A 132 -4.99 -19.28 3.54
C THR A 132 -6.04 -19.89 4.49
N GLY A 133 -6.67 -19.05 5.32
CA GLY A 133 -7.58 -19.46 6.38
C GLY A 133 -7.05 -19.04 7.75
N GLY A 134 -7.97 -18.72 8.67
CA GLY A 134 -7.64 -18.05 9.91
C GLY A 134 -7.39 -16.55 9.72
N ASN A 135 -6.66 -15.97 10.65
CA ASN A 135 -6.40 -14.54 10.80
C ASN A 135 -4.94 -14.14 10.49
N THR A 136 -4.13 -15.07 9.97
CA THR A 136 -2.76 -14.80 9.53
C THR A 136 -2.74 -14.36 8.06
N TRP A 137 -2.12 -13.21 7.81
CA TRP A 137 -1.98 -12.59 6.50
C TRP A 137 -0.51 -12.54 6.11
N THR A 138 -0.24 -12.76 4.82
CA THR A 138 1.10 -12.71 4.24
C THR A 138 1.16 -11.65 3.15
N GLY A 139 2.26 -10.89 3.13
CA GLY A 139 2.62 -9.96 2.07
C GLY A 139 3.78 -10.49 1.25
N THR A 140 3.63 -10.54 -0.07
CA THR A 140 4.67 -11.01 -1.01
C THR A 140 4.75 -10.08 -2.21
N ALA A 141 5.96 -9.66 -2.60
CA ALA A 141 6.20 -8.99 -3.89
C ALA A 141 6.51 -10.04 -4.97
N VAL A 142 5.69 -10.13 -6.00
CA VAL A 142 5.85 -11.10 -7.10
C VAL A 142 6.18 -10.37 -8.40
N ASN A 143 7.36 -10.64 -8.96
CA ASN A 143 7.76 -10.07 -10.23
C ASN A 143 6.87 -10.62 -11.36
N THR A 144 6.16 -9.74 -12.08
CA THR A 144 5.19 -10.17 -13.10
C THR A 144 5.83 -10.79 -14.33
N ARG A 145 7.08 -10.43 -14.65
CA ARG A 145 7.81 -10.97 -15.81
C ARG A 145 8.37 -12.37 -15.55
N THR A 146 8.87 -12.62 -14.35
CA THR A 146 9.58 -13.87 -14.00
C THR A 146 8.75 -14.83 -13.13
N GLY A 147 7.69 -14.34 -12.48
CA GLY A 147 6.91 -15.09 -11.50
C GLY A 147 7.61 -15.30 -10.15
N VAL A 148 8.82 -14.76 -9.96
CA VAL A 148 9.58 -14.93 -8.71
C VAL A 148 8.95 -14.10 -7.61
N GLY A 149 8.59 -14.76 -6.51
CA GLY A 149 8.07 -14.13 -5.29
C GLY A 149 9.17 -13.80 -4.28
N LYS A 150 8.99 -12.68 -3.56
CA LYS A 150 9.80 -12.22 -2.44
C LYS A 150 8.89 -12.05 -1.24
N HIS A 151 9.08 -12.91 -0.25
CA HIS A 151 8.35 -12.84 1.02
C HIS A 151 8.72 -11.55 1.75
N ILE A 152 7.74 -10.69 2.03
CA ILE A 152 7.96 -9.45 2.77
C ILE A 152 7.75 -9.70 4.26
N GLY A 153 6.69 -10.40 4.62
CA GLY A 153 6.40 -10.75 6.00
C GLY A 153 5.02 -11.33 6.18
N SER A 154 4.72 -11.71 7.41
CA SER A 154 3.41 -12.23 7.82
C SER A 154 3.04 -11.72 9.20
N TYR A 155 1.74 -11.50 9.43
CA TYR A 155 1.21 -11.12 10.75
C TYR A 155 -0.16 -11.75 10.97
N THR A 156 -0.54 -11.92 12.24
CA THR A 156 -1.84 -12.43 12.67
C THR A 156 -2.66 -11.31 13.27
N LEU A 157 -3.87 -11.09 12.74
CA LEU A 157 -4.84 -10.11 13.23
C LEU A 157 -5.70 -10.70 14.36
N PRO A 158 -6.37 -9.91 15.20
CA PRO A 158 -7.37 -10.43 16.13
C PRO A 158 -8.50 -11.20 15.43
N ASP A 159 -9.05 -12.24 16.08
CA ASP A 159 -10.13 -13.09 15.50
C ASP A 159 -11.41 -12.32 15.13
N SER A 160 -11.63 -11.14 15.71
CA SER A 160 -12.78 -10.29 15.40
C SER A 160 -12.69 -9.60 14.03
N VAL A 161 -11.50 -9.56 13.43
CA VAL A 161 -11.24 -8.90 12.15
C VAL A 161 -11.60 -9.84 11.00
N GLY A 162 -12.44 -9.35 10.08
CA GLY A 162 -12.84 -10.11 8.89
C GLY A 162 -11.85 -9.98 7.74
N GLY A 163 -12.27 -10.39 6.55
CA GLY A 163 -11.50 -10.26 5.31
C GLY A 163 -11.38 -8.81 4.82
N ILE A 164 -10.68 -8.62 3.71
CA ILE A 164 -10.42 -7.30 3.13
C ILE A 164 -11.72 -6.69 2.58
N SER A 165 -11.92 -5.41 2.88
CA SER A 165 -13.06 -4.61 2.43
C SER A 165 -13.01 -4.29 0.92
N ASP A 166 -14.10 -3.77 0.39
CA ASP A 166 -14.30 -3.55 -1.04
C ASP A 166 -13.64 -2.31 -1.61
N SER A 167 -13.14 -1.41 -0.77
CA SER A 167 -12.42 -0.22 -1.22
C SER A 167 -11.48 0.31 -0.15
N ASN A 168 -10.41 0.97 -0.59
CA ASN A 168 -9.55 1.81 0.23
C ASN A 168 -8.75 2.74 -0.70
N PHE A 169 -7.73 3.40 -0.14
CA PHE A 169 -6.86 4.33 -0.81
C PHE A 169 -5.46 3.75 -1.02
N GLY A 170 -4.75 4.26 -2.01
CA GLY A 170 -3.31 4.16 -2.13
C GLY A 170 -2.72 5.57 -2.16
N PHE A 171 -1.41 5.67 -2.02
CA PHE A 171 -0.71 6.94 -1.99
C PHE A 171 0.70 6.84 -2.57
N VAL A 172 1.16 7.98 -3.09
CA VAL A 172 2.57 8.22 -3.40
C VAL A 172 3.02 9.35 -2.49
N GLU A 173 3.99 9.08 -1.63
CA GLU A 173 4.55 10.08 -0.72
C GLU A 173 6.06 10.20 -0.88
N TYR A 174 6.57 11.39 -0.54
CA TYR A 174 7.99 11.61 -0.27
C TYR A 174 8.14 11.80 1.24
N TYR A 175 8.32 10.69 1.97
CA TYR A 175 8.25 10.68 3.43
C TYR A 175 9.29 11.55 4.15
N PRO A 176 10.44 11.97 3.57
CA PRO A 176 11.29 13.00 4.20
C PRO A 176 10.56 14.33 4.43
N TRP A 177 9.51 14.63 3.64
CA TRP A 177 8.70 15.83 3.81
C TRP A 177 7.95 15.84 5.15
N ASN A 178 7.44 14.68 5.60
CA ASN A 178 6.68 14.52 6.85
C ASN A 178 7.44 15.01 8.10
N SER A 179 8.77 15.13 8.03
CA SER A 179 9.64 15.55 9.14
C SER A 179 10.45 16.81 8.85
N ASN A 180 10.32 17.40 7.66
CA ASN A 180 11.07 18.57 7.25
C ASN A 180 10.15 19.66 6.68
N PRO A 181 9.67 20.60 7.51
CA PRO A 181 8.74 21.65 7.09
C PRO A 181 9.38 22.71 6.18
N SER A 182 10.70 22.64 5.94
CA SER A 182 11.39 23.55 5.03
C SER A 182 11.39 23.07 3.58
N LEU A 183 11.02 21.80 3.33
CA LEU A 183 10.88 21.29 1.97
C LEU A 183 9.67 21.91 1.29
N THR A 184 9.86 22.29 0.04
CA THR A 184 8.82 22.75 -0.88
C THR A 184 8.69 21.78 -2.04
N CYS A 185 7.65 21.91 -2.86
CA CYS A 185 7.46 21.07 -4.04
C CYS A 185 8.65 21.11 -5.01
N ALA A 186 9.37 22.23 -5.09
CA ALA A 186 10.55 22.36 -5.94
C ALA A 186 11.79 21.59 -5.42
N ASP A 187 11.78 21.17 -4.16
CA ASP A 187 12.86 20.40 -3.54
C ASP A 187 12.65 18.88 -3.65
N ILE A 188 11.48 18.46 -4.11
CA ILE A 188 11.10 17.06 -4.20
C ILE A 188 11.74 16.47 -5.46
N PRO A 189 12.48 15.34 -5.36
CA PRO A 189 13.10 14.75 -6.52
C PRO A 189 12.11 14.38 -7.63
N PHE A 190 12.61 14.26 -8.86
CA PHE A 190 11.82 13.63 -9.91
C PHE A 190 11.46 12.20 -9.50
N THR A 191 10.23 11.79 -9.78
CA THR A 191 9.84 10.39 -9.71
C THR A 191 8.67 10.11 -10.64
N GLN A 192 8.57 8.87 -11.11
CA GLN A 192 7.37 8.38 -11.76
C GLN A 192 7.07 6.94 -11.33
N GLY A 193 5.77 6.66 -11.15
CA GLY A 193 5.30 5.32 -10.85
C GLY A 193 3.82 5.16 -11.18
N THR A 194 3.43 3.89 -11.28
CA THR A 194 2.10 3.49 -11.75
C THR A 194 1.46 2.53 -10.74
N LEU A 195 0.30 2.92 -10.25
CA LEU A 195 -0.56 2.10 -9.39
C LEU A 195 -1.68 1.51 -10.24
N PHE A 196 -1.81 0.19 -10.25
CA PHE A 196 -2.78 -0.51 -11.09
C PHE A 196 -4.05 -0.88 -10.31
N ALA A 197 -5.13 -1.11 -11.03
CA ALA A 197 -6.35 -1.64 -10.45
C ALA A 197 -6.08 -3.00 -9.76
N PRO A 198 -6.61 -3.22 -8.54
CA PRO A 198 -6.35 -4.44 -7.80
C PRO A 198 -7.01 -5.66 -8.46
N ILE A 199 -6.50 -6.83 -8.12
CA ILE A 199 -7.04 -8.12 -8.57
C ILE A 199 -7.31 -8.96 -7.32
N SER A 200 -8.44 -9.67 -7.30
CA SER A 200 -8.72 -10.65 -6.25
C SER A 200 -9.31 -11.92 -6.85
N LYS A 201 -8.96 -13.06 -6.27
CA LYS A 201 -9.51 -14.38 -6.62
C LYS A 201 -10.70 -14.78 -5.73
N SER A 202 -10.93 -14.07 -4.64
CA SER A 202 -11.92 -14.39 -3.59
C SER A 202 -13.22 -13.59 -3.68
N THR A 203 -13.55 -13.02 -4.85
CA THR A 203 -14.87 -12.41 -5.03
C THR A 203 -15.97 -13.47 -5.16
N LYS A 204 -17.24 -13.11 -4.96
CA LYS A 204 -18.39 -14.02 -5.08
C LYS A 204 -18.47 -14.73 -6.45
N ASN A 205 -17.87 -14.15 -7.49
CA ASN A 205 -17.87 -14.67 -8.86
C ASN A 205 -16.48 -15.21 -9.29
N GLY A 206 -15.57 -15.43 -8.34
CA GLY A 206 -14.20 -15.87 -8.60
C GLY A 206 -13.24 -14.71 -8.84
N THR A 207 -12.36 -14.83 -9.84
CA THR A 207 -11.37 -13.79 -10.13
C THR A 207 -12.01 -12.55 -10.72
N ALA A 208 -11.70 -11.39 -10.15
CA ALA A 208 -12.11 -10.09 -10.66
C ALA A 208 -10.98 -9.07 -10.61
N THR A 209 -11.03 -8.11 -11.53
CA THR A 209 -10.22 -6.89 -11.49
C THR A 209 -11.09 -5.76 -10.99
N GLY A 210 -10.55 -4.94 -10.09
CA GLY A 210 -11.17 -3.75 -9.57
C GLY A 210 -11.07 -2.56 -10.51
N THR A 211 -11.28 -1.38 -9.95
CA THR A 211 -11.06 -0.08 -10.60
C THR A 211 -10.12 0.75 -9.75
N VAL A 212 -9.39 1.68 -10.36
CA VAL A 212 -8.55 2.65 -9.67
C VAL A 212 -8.78 4.05 -10.25
N VAL A 213 -8.78 5.07 -9.38
CA VAL A 213 -8.94 6.47 -9.77
C VAL A 213 -7.96 7.32 -8.97
N GLY A 214 -7.18 8.18 -9.64
CA GLY A 214 -6.17 9.00 -8.98
C GLY A 214 -6.63 10.40 -8.61
N SER A 215 -5.93 11.03 -7.69
CA SER A 215 -6.05 12.44 -7.33
C SER A 215 -4.68 12.99 -6.94
N ILE A 216 -4.39 14.23 -7.35
CA ILE A 216 -3.20 14.95 -6.89
C ILE A 216 -3.59 15.65 -5.59
N THR A 217 -2.84 15.42 -4.51
CA THR A 217 -3.17 15.91 -3.17
C THR A 217 -2.30 17.08 -2.75
N SER A 218 -1.05 17.13 -3.23
CA SER A 218 -0.08 18.20 -2.99
C SER A 218 0.70 18.49 -4.28
N CYS A 219 1.40 19.63 -4.35
CA CYS A 219 2.28 19.96 -5.48
C CYS A 219 1.61 19.90 -6.86
N GLN A 220 0.38 20.42 -6.98
CA GLN A 220 -0.42 20.31 -8.21
C GLN A 220 0.27 20.84 -9.46
N ASP A 221 1.13 21.86 -9.33
CA ASP A 221 1.88 22.44 -10.45
C ASP A 221 3.12 21.60 -10.87
N TYR A 222 3.52 20.62 -10.05
CA TYR A 222 4.69 19.75 -10.26
C TYR A 222 4.31 18.30 -10.57
N ILE A 223 3.01 17.97 -10.55
CA ILE A 223 2.54 16.60 -10.74
C ILE A 223 1.65 16.52 -11.97
N THR A 224 2.03 15.64 -12.89
CA THR A 224 1.14 15.18 -13.95
C THR A 224 0.60 13.80 -13.61
N LYS A 225 -0.62 13.54 -14.07
CA LYS A 225 -1.34 12.29 -13.83
C LYS A 225 -2.00 11.81 -15.11
N VAL A 226 -1.85 10.52 -15.40
CA VAL A 226 -2.56 9.85 -16.50
C VAL A 226 -3.43 8.74 -15.92
N ASP A 227 -4.75 8.92 -16.00
CA ASP A 227 -5.72 7.92 -15.54
C ASP A 227 -6.17 7.01 -16.70
N THR A 228 -6.24 5.72 -16.41
CA THR A 228 -7.02 4.74 -17.18
C THR A 228 -7.93 3.97 -16.22
N PRO A 229 -8.94 3.23 -16.71
CA PRO A 229 -9.70 2.35 -15.84
C PRO A 229 -8.85 1.28 -15.11
N ALA A 230 -7.68 0.95 -15.66
CA ALA A 230 -6.81 -0.12 -15.19
C ALA A 230 -5.60 0.36 -14.39
N SER A 231 -5.27 1.66 -14.41
CA SER A 231 -4.08 2.20 -13.76
C SER A 231 -4.11 3.72 -13.64
N VAL A 232 -3.32 4.21 -12.70
CA VAL A 232 -2.99 5.63 -12.56
C VAL A 232 -1.48 5.77 -12.55
N GLU A 233 -0.94 6.52 -13.49
CA GLU A 233 0.47 6.92 -13.52
C GLU A 233 0.61 8.35 -12.98
N PHE A 234 1.58 8.54 -12.10
CA PHE A 234 1.98 9.85 -11.58
C PHE A 234 3.40 10.15 -12.00
N THR A 235 3.64 11.37 -12.46
CA THR A 235 4.98 11.90 -12.73
C THR A 235 5.16 13.21 -11.97
N LEU A 236 6.20 13.28 -11.14
CA LEU A 236 6.67 14.49 -10.47
C LEU A 236 7.81 15.10 -11.26
N GLU A 237 7.71 16.37 -11.63
CA GLU A 237 8.71 17.15 -12.37
C GLU A 237 9.12 18.43 -11.65
#